data_AF-W6TDJ8-F1
#
_entry.id   AF-W6TDJ8-F1
#
_cell.length_a   1.000
_cell.length_b   1.000
_cell.length_c   1.000
_cell.angle_alpha   90.00
_cell.angle_beta   90.00
_cell.angle_gamma   90.00
#
_symmetry.space_group_name_H-M   'P 1'
#
loop_
_entity.id
_entity.type
_entity.pdbx_description
1 polymer ?
#
loop_
_entity_poly.entity_id
_entity_poly.type
_entity_poly.pdbx_seq_one_letter_code
_entity_poly.pdbx_strand_id
1 'polypeptide(L)'
;MHSRTANILCIILSILLFITELVAAGMMWIGHSPLGVVVHGLLGVAMLLIGLHAAQQINAMRMLSNHHLTLTNLYTLMFANLGLLEIISIHDCDHMRQAMGWGYHFTLALLLVNVIVYLPDLISLILVAQGKSSGIITTLVSGLLIGGAFLKLHLLGAWIPVWGPWNKSFFALGVDQLSWWILAITAVAGAIVSLLATYVLGRVQERGY
;
A
#
# COMPACT_ATOMS: atom_id res chain seq x y z
N MET A 1 20.22 20.16 3.62
CA MET A 1 20.78 18.98 2.91
C MET A 1 19.78 17.82 2.70
N HIS A 2 18.51 17.89 3.15
CA HIS A 2 17.64 16.70 3.27
C HIS A 2 16.57 16.45 2.20
N SER A 3 16.09 17.45 1.46
CA SER A 3 14.92 17.25 0.56
C SER A 3 15.24 16.53 -0.76
N ARG A 4 16.45 16.67 -1.32
CA ARG A 4 16.84 15.91 -2.52
C ARG A 4 16.98 14.42 -2.23
N THR A 5 17.62 14.07 -1.13
CA THR A 5 17.77 12.68 -0.69
C THR A 5 16.41 12.04 -0.41
N ALA A 6 15.51 12.75 0.28
CA ALA A 6 14.16 12.26 0.54
C ALA A 6 13.37 11.98 -0.76
N ASN A 7 13.49 12.87 -1.75
CA ASN A 7 12.87 12.66 -3.06
C ASN A 7 13.40 11.42 -3.78
N ILE A 8 14.73 11.23 -3.78
CA ILE A 8 15.37 10.06 -4.38
C ILE A 8 14.87 8.78 -3.71
N LEU A 9 14.76 8.77 -2.38
CA LEU A 9 14.25 7.60 -1.66
C LEU A 9 12.78 7.30 -2.00
N CYS A 10 11.92 8.31 -2.20
CA CYS A 10 10.54 8.08 -2.66
C CYS A 10 10.50 7.46 -4.06
N ILE A 11 11.39 7.90 -4.96
CA ILE A 11 11.54 7.31 -6.29
C ILE A 11 12.00 5.84 -6.18
N ILE A 12 13.00 5.57 -5.34
CA ILE A 12 13.48 4.20 -5.10
C ILE A 12 12.35 3.30 -4.58
N LEU A 13 11.57 3.75 -3.60
CA LEU A 13 10.43 3.00 -3.09
C LEU A 13 9.37 2.75 -4.17
N SER A 14 9.10 3.73 -5.04
CA SER A 14 8.16 3.54 -6.16
C SER A 14 8.67 2.49 -7.16
N ILE A 15 9.98 2.45 -7.40
CA ILE A 15 10.62 1.43 -8.24
C ILE A 15 10.58 0.06 -7.58
N LEU A 16 10.82 -0.02 -6.27
CA LEU A 16 10.73 -1.28 -5.52
C LEU A 16 9.30 -1.84 -5.59
N LEU A 17 8.29 -1.00 -5.37
CA LEU A 17 6.88 -1.37 -5.50
C LEU A 17 6.55 -1.93 -6.88
N PHE A 18 7.06 -1.27 -7.93
CA PHE A 18 6.93 -1.79 -9.29
C PHE A 18 7.59 -3.15 -9.48
N ILE A 19 8.80 -3.34 -8.94
CA ILE A 19 9.51 -4.61 -9.01
C ILE A 19 8.73 -5.71 -8.27
N THR A 20 8.17 -5.42 -7.10
CA THR A 20 7.36 -6.38 -6.34
C THR A 20 6.14 -6.82 -7.14
N GLU A 21 5.42 -5.89 -7.78
CA GLU A 21 4.30 -6.22 -8.68
C GLU A 21 4.73 -6.99 -9.93
N LEU A 22 5.91 -6.70 -10.49
CA LEU A 22 6.47 -7.48 -11.59
C LEU A 22 6.81 -8.90 -11.17
N VAL A 23 7.32 -9.10 -9.95
CA VAL A 23 7.56 -10.43 -9.38
C VAL A 23 6.23 -11.15 -9.21
N ALA A 24 5.21 -10.49 -8.68
CA ALA A 24 3.85 -11.03 -8.55
C ALA A 24 3.29 -11.48 -9.91
N ALA A 25 3.39 -10.62 -10.93
CA ALA A 25 3.02 -10.95 -12.30
C ALA A 25 3.82 -12.14 -12.85
N GLY A 26 5.14 -12.17 -12.63
CA GLY A 26 6.01 -13.26 -13.07
C GLY A 26 5.65 -14.61 -12.44
N MET A 27 5.27 -14.63 -11.15
CA MET A 27 4.80 -15.84 -10.48
C MET A 27 3.57 -16.44 -11.18
N MET A 28 2.63 -15.59 -11.64
CA MET A 28 1.41 -16.05 -12.29
C MET A 28 1.58 -16.41 -13.78
N TRP A 29 2.66 -15.94 -14.42
CA TRP A 29 2.97 -16.20 -15.85
C TRP A 29 3.20 -17.69 -16.12
N ILE A 30 3.68 -18.45 -15.13
CA ILE A 30 3.96 -19.87 -15.27
C ILE A 30 2.67 -20.68 -15.02
N GLY A 31 1.74 -20.62 -15.98
CA GLY A 31 0.62 -21.56 -16.09
C GLY A 31 -0.55 -21.38 -15.11
N HIS A 32 -0.58 -20.33 -14.28
CA HIS A 32 -1.61 -20.15 -13.26
C HIS A 32 -2.71 -19.17 -13.64
N SER A 33 -2.38 -17.94 -14.09
CA SER A 33 -3.40 -16.95 -14.46
C SER A 33 -2.86 -15.85 -15.38
N PRO A 34 -3.03 -15.97 -16.71
CA PRO A 34 -2.69 -14.91 -17.66
C PRO A 34 -3.39 -13.58 -17.34
N LEU A 35 -4.61 -13.65 -16.80
CA LEU A 35 -5.34 -12.47 -16.35
C LEU A 35 -4.67 -11.81 -15.13
N GLY A 36 -4.22 -12.62 -14.17
CA GLY A 36 -3.49 -12.13 -13.01
C GLY A 36 -2.21 -11.39 -13.39
N VAL A 37 -1.43 -11.94 -14.34
CA VAL A 37 -0.26 -11.26 -14.92
C VAL A 37 -0.61 -9.85 -15.40
N VAL A 38 -1.67 -9.73 -16.21
CA VAL A 38 -2.07 -8.45 -16.79
C VAL A 38 -2.49 -7.48 -15.71
N VAL A 39 -3.30 -7.92 -14.74
CA VAL A 39 -3.76 -7.06 -13.65
C VAL A 39 -2.60 -6.55 -12.82
N HIS A 40 -1.70 -7.41 -12.36
CA HIS A 40 -0.56 -7.00 -11.53
C HIS A 40 0.49 -6.21 -12.30
N GLY A 41 0.73 -6.55 -13.57
CA GLY A 41 1.59 -5.74 -14.45
C GLY A 41 1.06 -4.32 -14.63
N LEU A 42 -0.25 -4.17 -14.87
CA LEU A 42 -0.88 -2.85 -14.98
C LEU A 42 -0.92 -2.10 -13.65
N LEU A 43 -1.19 -2.80 -12.55
CA LEU A 43 -1.20 -2.24 -11.20
C LEU A 43 0.19 -1.70 -10.85
N GLY A 44 1.25 -2.48 -11.08
CA GLY A 44 2.64 -2.05 -10.88
C GLY A 44 2.99 -0.81 -11.70
N VAL A 45 2.65 -0.78 -12.99
CA VAL A 45 2.88 0.41 -13.84
C VAL A 45 2.11 1.62 -13.30
N ALA A 46 0.85 1.46 -12.92
CA ALA A 46 0.03 2.55 -12.38
C ALA A 46 0.63 3.10 -11.09
N MET A 47 1.01 2.24 -10.14
CA MET A 47 1.61 2.65 -8.87
C MET A 47 2.98 3.32 -9.06
N LEU A 48 3.80 2.83 -10.00
CA LEU A 48 5.05 3.49 -10.37
C LEU A 48 4.80 4.91 -10.87
N LEU A 49 3.88 5.07 -11.83
CA LEU A 49 3.58 6.37 -12.41
C LEU A 49 3.02 7.35 -11.36
N ILE A 50 2.14 6.88 -10.48
CA ILE A 50 1.60 7.67 -9.37
C ILE A 50 2.73 8.06 -8.40
N GLY A 51 3.60 7.13 -8.00
CA GLY A 51 4.71 7.39 -7.09
C GLY A 51 5.73 8.38 -7.66
N LEU A 52 6.10 8.23 -8.93
CA LEU A 52 6.98 9.17 -9.64
C LEU A 52 6.34 10.56 -9.77
N HIS A 53 5.06 10.62 -10.13
CA HIS A 53 4.31 11.87 -10.19
C HIS A 53 4.26 12.56 -8.82
N ALA A 54 3.98 11.79 -7.76
CA ALA A 54 3.90 12.30 -6.40
C ALA A 54 5.25 12.89 -5.92
N ALA A 55 6.35 12.20 -6.20
CA ALA A 55 7.70 12.69 -5.92
C ALA A 55 8.01 13.99 -6.69
N GLN A 56 7.66 14.04 -7.99
CA GLN A 56 7.83 15.25 -8.80
C GLN A 56 7.04 16.43 -8.26
N GLN A 57 5.77 16.23 -7.86
CA GLN A 57 4.91 17.28 -7.30
C GLN A 57 5.50 17.87 -6.02
N ILE A 58 5.97 17.04 -5.09
CA ILE A 58 6.57 17.53 -3.84
C ILE A 58 7.88 18.27 -4.10
N ASN A 59 8.69 17.80 -5.06
CA ASN A 59 9.89 18.53 -5.45
C ASN A 59 9.57 19.86 -6.15
N ALA A 60 8.44 19.99 -6.85
CA ALA A 60 7.96 21.26 -7.38
C ALA A 60 7.47 22.19 -6.25
N MET A 61 6.69 21.67 -5.30
CA MET A 61 6.22 22.43 -4.13
C MET A 61 7.36 22.97 -3.28
N ARG A 62 8.50 22.28 -3.20
CA ARG A 62 9.71 22.79 -2.56
C ARG A 62 10.15 24.16 -3.11
N MET A 63 9.87 24.44 -4.38
CA MET A 63 10.24 25.70 -5.03
C MET A 63 9.26 26.84 -4.70
N LEU A 64 8.13 26.54 -4.04
CA LEU A 64 7.10 27.51 -3.65
C LEU A 64 7.18 27.73 -2.13
N SER A 65 7.18 29.00 -1.67
CA SER A 65 7.52 29.33 -0.28
C SER A 65 6.37 29.23 0.74
N ASN A 66 5.12 29.02 0.30
CA ASN A 66 3.95 29.19 1.17
C ASN A 66 2.99 27.98 1.15
N HIS A 67 3.35 26.91 1.85
CA HIS A 67 2.45 25.78 2.10
C HIS A 67 2.26 25.52 3.59
N HIS A 68 1.01 25.20 3.95
CA HIS A 68 0.61 24.84 5.31
C HIS A 68 1.33 23.57 5.81
N LEU A 69 1.71 22.67 4.90
CA LEU A 69 2.52 21.51 5.19
C LEU A 69 3.99 21.78 4.84
N THR A 70 4.88 21.61 5.81
CA THR A 70 6.32 21.65 5.52
C THR A 70 6.78 20.44 4.73
N LEU A 71 7.86 20.58 3.98
CA LEU A 71 8.47 19.47 3.23
C LEU A 71 8.77 18.24 4.09
N THR A 72 9.18 18.41 5.35
CA THR A 72 9.39 17.28 6.26
C THR A 72 8.09 16.49 6.47
N ASN A 73 6.96 17.16 6.70
CA ASN A 73 5.66 16.52 6.87
C ASN A 73 5.26 15.78 5.60
N LEU A 74 5.44 16.41 4.43
CA LEU A 74 5.13 15.82 3.14
C LEU A 74 5.96 14.56 2.90
N TYR A 75 7.28 14.60 3.09
CA TYR A 75 8.12 13.43 2.92
C TYR A 75 7.83 12.33 3.94
N THR A 76 7.55 12.66 5.21
CA THR A 76 7.14 11.67 6.21
C THR A 76 5.88 10.92 5.75
N LEU A 77 4.86 11.63 5.28
CA LEU A 77 3.64 11.01 4.78
C LEU A 77 3.89 10.22 3.49
N MET A 78 4.70 10.74 2.56
CA MET A 78 5.09 10.00 1.35
C MET A 78 5.74 8.66 1.68
N PHE A 79 6.71 8.65 2.60
CA PHE A 79 7.37 7.42 3.03
C PHE A 79 6.39 6.45 3.69
N ALA A 80 5.48 6.97 4.53
CA ALA A 80 4.47 6.16 5.18
C ALA A 80 3.55 5.46 4.16
N ASN A 81 3.00 6.20 3.21
CA ASN A 81 2.09 5.64 2.20
C ASN A 81 2.84 4.71 1.21
N LEU A 82 3.98 5.13 0.65
CA LEU A 82 4.76 4.25 -0.25
C LEU A 82 5.21 2.96 0.45
N GLY A 83 5.60 3.05 1.72
CA GLY A 83 5.96 1.88 2.52
C GLY A 83 4.77 0.96 2.81
N LEU A 84 3.57 1.51 3.01
CA LEU A 84 2.37 0.69 3.21
C LEU A 84 1.94 0.00 1.92
N LEU A 85 1.97 0.70 0.78
CA LEU A 85 1.73 0.11 -0.55
C LEU A 85 2.68 -1.06 -0.83
N GLU A 86 3.98 -0.91 -0.49
CA GLU A 86 4.96 -1.99 -0.61
C GLU A 86 4.56 -3.21 0.23
N ILE A 87 4.15 -2.99 1.47
CA ILE A 87 3.79 -4.08 2.39
C ILE A 87 2.49 -4.77 1.96
N ILE A 88 1.53 -4.04 1.39
CA ILE A 88 0.33 -4.61 0.78
C ILE A 88 0.73 -5.49 -0.42
N SER A 89 1.61 -5.00 -1.29
CA SER A 89 2.12 -5.75 -2.45
C SER A 89 2.82 -7.05 -2.05
N ILE A 90 3.64 -7.01 -1.00
CA ILE A 90 4.28 -8.21 -0.43
C ILE A 90 3.22 -9.18 0.13
N HIS A 91 2.19 -8.67 0.80
CA HIS A 91 1.08 -9.49 1.29
C HIS A 91 0.33 -10.19 0.16
N ASP A 92 0.06 -9.48 -0.93
CA ASP A 92 -0.59 -10.06 -2.11
C ASP A 92 0.31 -11.10 -2.80
N CYS A 93 1.62 -10.87 -2.85
CA CYS A 93 2.58 -11.88 -3.32
C CYS A 93 2.49 -13.18 -2.50
N ASP A 94 2.34 -13.06 -1.18
CA ASP A 94 2.16 -14.22 -0.30
C ASP A 94 0.84 -14.95 -0.59
N HIS A 95 -0.24 -14.20 -0.80
CA HIS A 95 -1.50 -14.77 -1.24
C HIS A 95 -1.36 -15.56 -2.55
N MET A 96 -0.61 -15.02 -3.51
CA MET A 96 -0.35 -15.72 -4.76
C MET A 96 0.41 -17.02 -4.55
N ARG A 97 1.49 -16.96 -3.77
CA ARG A 97 2.30 -18.14 -3.41
C ARG A 97 1.42 -19.25 -2.83
N GLN A 98 0.55 -18.91 -1.88
CA GLN A 98 -0.35 -19.88 -1.25
C GLN A 98 -1.38 -20.45 -2.22
N ALA A 99 -2.12 -19.57 -2.91
CA ALA A 99 -3.18 -19.99 -3.81
C ALA A 99 -2.64 -20.87 -4.95
N MET A 100 -1.47 -20.53 -5.51
CA MET A 100 -0.80 -21.37 -6.51
C MET A 100 -0.38 -22.71 -5.93
N GLY A 101 0.16 -22.74 -4.70
CA GLY A 101 0.47 -23.98 -3.99
C GLY A 101 -0.75 -24.86 -3.72
N TRP A 102 -1.94 -24.27 -3.63
CA TRP A 102 -3.22 -24.97 -3.51
C TRP A 102 -3.87 -25.31 -4.88
N GLY A 103 -3.20 -25.00 -5.99
CA GLY A 103 -3.75 -25.20 -7.34
C GLY A 103 -4.95 -24.30 -7.67
N TYR A 104 -5.12 -23.20 -6.94
CA TYR A 104 -6.21 -22.26 -7.15
C TYR A 104 -5.94 -21.34 -8.36
N HIS A 105 -6.98 -21.11 -9.16
CA HIS A 105 -6.94 -20.18 -10.29
C HIS A 105 -7.67 -18.88 -9.96
N PHE A 106 -6.97 -17.76 -10.11
CA PHE A 106 -7.52 -16.44 -9.79
C PHE A 106 -8.67 -16.05 -10.71
N THR A 107 -9.80 -15.70 -10.12
CA THR A 107 -10.94 -15.12 -10.82
C THR A 107 -10.73 -13.62 -11.02
N LEU A 108 -11.35 -13.05 -12.06
CA LEU A 108 -11.33 -11.60 -12.26
C LEU A 108 -11.87 -10.85 -11.03
N ALA A 109 -12.94 -11.35 -10.40
CA ALA A 109 -13.53 -10.72 -9.23
C ALA A 109 -12.52 -10.61 -8.07
N LEU A 110 -11.76 -11.67 -7.79
CA LEU A 110 -10.73 -11.66 -6.76
C LEU A 110 -9.59 -10.70 -7.09
N LEU A 111 -9.14 -10.70 -8.35
CA LEU A 111 -8.09 -9.77 -8.81
C LEU A 111 -8.53 -8.30 -8.67
N LEU A 112 -9.79 -8.00 -8.96
CA LEU A 112 -10.35 -6.64 -8.78
C LEU A 112 -10.45 -6.25 -7.30
N VAL A 113 -10.80 -7.20 -6.42
CA VAL A 113 -10.81 -6.98 -4.97
C VAL A 113 -9.40 -6.65 -4.47
N ASN A 114 -8.37 -7.36 -4.95
CA ASN A 114 -6.98 -7.03 -4.63
C ASN A 114 -6.63 -5.60 -5.05
N VAL A 115 -6.98 -5.17 -6.26
CA VAL A 115 -6.75 -3.78 -6.71
C VAL A 115 -7.45 -2.75 -5.81
N ILE A 116 -8.68 -3.04 -5.36
CA ILE A 116 -9.46 -2.13 -4.50
C ILE A 116 -8.75 -1.85 -3.17
N VAL A 117 -8.02 -2.84 -2.63
CA VAL A 117 -7.31 -2.72 -1.35
C VAL A 117 -6.24 -1.63 -1.36
N TYR A 118 -5.63 -1.33 -2.51
CA TYR A 118 -4.62 -0.27 -2.65
C TYR A 118 -5.23 1.13 -2.69
N LEU A 119 -6.52 1.27 -3.01
CA LEU A 119 -7.14 2.56 -3.30
C LEU A 119 -7.09 3.55 -2.12
N PRO A 120 -7.40 3.17 -0.86
CA PRO A 120 -7.35 4.10 0.26
C PRO A 120 -5.98 4.78 0.39
N ASP A 121 -4.90 4.00 0.23
CA ASP A 121 -3.54 4.50 0.40
C ASP A 121 -3.02 5.24 -0.84
N LEU A 122 -3.40 4.81 -2.04
CA LEU A 122 -3.13 5.57 -3.28
C LEU A 122 -3.80 6.94 -3.27
N ILE A 123 -5.06 7.02 -2.81
CA ILE A 123 -5.77 8.30 -2.67
C ILE A 123 -5.04 9.19 -1.66
N SER A 124 -4.63 8.61 -0.53
CA SER A 124 -3.83 9.31 0.48
C SER A 124 -2.53 9.87 -0.11
N LEU A 125 -1.76 9.04 -0.83
CA LEU A 125 -0.52 9.42 -1.49
C LEU A 125 -0.72 10.58 -2.48
N ILE A 126 -1.79 10.55 -3.28
CA ILE A 126 -2.13 11.61 -4.23
C ILE A 126 -2.48 12.91 -3.48
N LEU A 127 -3.26 12.85 -2.40
CA LEU A 127 -3.61 14.04 -1.62
C LEU A 127 -2.38 14.66 -0.93
N VAL A 128 -1.48 13.83 -0.41
CA VAL A 128 -0.19 14.25 0.14
C VAL A 128 0.67 14.91 -0.95
N ALA A 129 0.74 14.31 -2.13
CA ALA A 129 1.46 14.87 -3.27
C ALA A 129 0.90 16.23 -3.74
N GLN A 130 -0.38 16.49 -3.51
CA GLN A 130 -1.03 17.78 -3.79
C GLN A 130 -0.85 18.79 -2.65
N GLY A 131 -0.14 18.44 -1.57
CA GLY A 131 0.06 19.31 -0.42
C GLY A 131 -1.21 19.56 0.41
N LYS A 132 -2.25 18.74 0.25
CA LYS A 132 -3.54 18.92 0.92
C LYS A 132 -3.50 18.40 2.35
N SER A 133 -4.01 19.18 3.31
CA SER A 133 -4.16 18.74 4.71
C SER A 133 -5.07 17.51 4.86
N SER A 134 -6.03 17.32 3.94
CA SER A 134 -6.85 16.10 3.90
C SER A 134 -6.01 14.83 3.71
N GLY A 135 -4.84 14.93 3.07
CA GLY A 135 -3.90 13.82 2.93
C GLY A 135 -3.44 13.25 4.28
N ILE A 136 -3.29 14.09 5.31
CA ILE A 136 -2.95 13.61 6.67
C ILE A 136 -4.05 12.68 7.21
N ILE A 137 -5.30 13.14 7.13
CA ILE A 137 -6.45 12.39 7.64
C ILE A 137 -6.67 11.12 6.83
N THR A 138 -6.52 11.20 5.50
CA THR A 138 -6.63 10.02 4.65
C THR A 138 -5.50 9.01 4.92
N THR A 139 -4.25 9.43 5.17
CA THR A 139 -3.15 8.53 5.58
C THR A 139 -3.49 7.82 6.90
N LEU A 140 -4.00 8.56 7.88
CA LEU A 140 -4.41 8.00 9.17
C LEU A 140 -5.49 6.94 9.01
N VAL A 141 -6.57 7.27 8.29
CA VAL A 141 -7.69 6.35 8.09
C VAL A 141 -7.28 5.16 7.24
N SER A 142 -6.47 5.36 6.19
CA SER A 142 -5.94 4.31 5.33
C SER A 142 -5.17 3.26 6.14
N GLY A 143 -4.22 3.67 6.96
CA GLY A 143 -3.41 2.76 7.78
C GLY A 143 -4.25 1.88 8.70
N LEU A 144 -5.21 2.47 9.42
CA LEU A 144 -6.12 1.73 10.31
C LEU A 144 -7.04 0.80 9.53
N LEU A 145 -7.61 1.28 8.42
CA LEU A 145 -8.54 0.52 7.60
C LEU A 145 -7.86 -0.70 6.99
N ILE A 146 -6.67 -0.54 6.43
CA ILE A 146 -5.91 -1.63 5.79
C ILE A 146 -5.46 -2.64 6.84
N GLY A 147 -4.78 -2.19 7.90
CA GLY A 147 -4.33 -3.09 8.96
C GLY A 147 -5.49 -3.85 9.63
N GLY A 148 -6.60 -3.15 9.92
CA GLY A 148 -7.79 -3.73 10.51
C GLY A 148 -8.52 -4.69 9.56
N ALA A 149 -8.67 -4.34 8.28
CA ALA A 149 -9.33 -5.18 7.29
C ALA A 149 -8.58 -6.50 7.06
N PHE A 150 -7.24 -6.45 7.03
CA PHE A 150 -6.39 -7.63 6.84
C PHE A 150 -6.49 -8.56 8.04
N LEU A 151 -6.37 -8.02 9.26
CA LEU A 151 -6.59 -8.80 10.47
C LEU A 151 -7.98 -9.41 10.50
N LYS A 152 -9.02 -8.63 10.18
CA LYS A 152 -10.40 -9.10 10.18
C LYS A 152 -10.56 -10.26 9.20
N LEU A 153 -10.16 -10.08 7.94
CA LEU A 153 -10.35 -11.09 6.91
C LEU A 153 -9.63 -12.39 7.26
N HIS A 154 -8.37 -12.28 7.70
CA HIS A 154 -7.53 -13.45 7.89
C HIS A 154 -7.74 -14.15 9.21
N LEU A 155 -8.13 -13.45 10.27
CA LEU A 155 -8.45 -14.08 11.56
C LEU A 155 -9.87 -14.63 11.59
N LEU A 156 -10.84 -13.94 10.96
CA LEU A 156 -12.27 -14.22 11.13
C LEU A 156 -12.97 -14.71 9.85
N GLY A 157 -12.29 -14.68 8.71
CA GLY A 157 -12.88 -14.99 7.41
C GLY A 157 -13.71 -13.84 6.83
N ALA A 158 -14.24 -14.08 5.64
CA ALA A 158 -15.05 -13.10 4.93
C ALA A 158 -16.51 -13.10 5.40
N TRP A 159 -17.12 -11.91 5.44
CA TRP A 159 -18.59 -11.80 5.55
C TRP A 159 -19.27 -11.89 4.19
N ILE A 160 -18.60 -11.37 3.15
CA ILE A 160 -19.07 -11.41 1.77
C ILE A 160 -18.10 -12.31 0.99
N PRO A 161 -18.55 -13.42 0.38
CA PRO A 161 -17.67 -14.49 -0.09
C PRO A 161 -16.99 -14.20 -1.45
N VAL A 162 -16.33 -13.06 -1.59
CA VAL A 162 -15.65 -12.61 -2.84
C VAL A 162 -14.13 -12.77 -2.80
N TRP A 163 -13.58 -13.34 -1.73
CA TRP A 163 -12.14 -13.40 -1.45
C TRP A 163 -11.50 -14.74 -1.82
N GLY A 164 -12.17 -15.57 -2.63
CA GLY A 164 -11.65 -16.88 -3.03
C GLY A 164 -11.35 -17.78 -1.82
N PRO A 165 -10.14 -18.37 -1.71
CA PRO A 165 -9.75 -19.18 -0.55
C PRO A 165 -9.88 -18.44 0.79
N TRP A 166 -9.56 -17.13 0.82
CA TRP A 166 -9.60 -16.27 2.00
C TRP A 166 -11.01 -15.88 2.45
N ASN A 167 -12.03 -16.47 1.84
CA ASN A 167 -13.33 -16.53 2.47
C ASN A 167 -13.28 -17.27 3.82
N LYS A 168 -12.33 -18.21 3.97
CA LYS A 168 -12.00 -18.88 5.23
C LYS A 168 -10.86 -18.16 5.94
N SER A 169 -10.82 -18.26 7.28
CA SER A 169 -9.71 -17.74 8.07
C SER A 169 -8.41 -18.52 7.85
N PHE A 170 -7.28 -17.91 8.17
CA PHE A 170 -5.95 -18.52 8.18
C PHE A 170 -5.90 -19.79 9.02
N PHE A 171 -6.63 -19.83 10.14
CA PHE A 171 -6.77 -21.03 10.97
C PHE A 171 -7.39 -22.19 10.20
N ALA A 172 -8.44 -21.92 9.44
CA ALA A 172 -9.15 -22.94 8.66
C ALA A 172 -8.40 -23.33 7.38
N LEU A 173 -7.59 -22.42 6.83
CA LEU A 173 -6.75 -22.67 5.65
C LEU A 173 -5.43 -23.38 6.00
N GLY A 174 -5.01 -23.40 7.26
CA GLY A 174 -3.77 -24.05 7.68
C GLY A 174 -2.53 -23.39 7.06
N VAL A 175 -2.51 -22.05 7.00
CA VAL A 175 -1.41 -21.29 6.42
C VAL A 175 -0.09 -21.50 7.18
N ASP A 176 1.03 -21.31 6.48
CA ASP A 176 2.36 -21.45 7.07
C ASP A 176 2.80 -20.23 7.91
N GLN A 177 3.92 -20.39 8.61
CA GLN A 177 4.48 -19.37 9.50
C GLN A 177 4.86 -18.08 8.79
N LEU A 178 5.25 -18.15 7.51
CA LEU A 178 5.62 -16.97 6.73
C LEU A 178 4.39 -16.07 6.54
N SER A 179 3.24 -16.65 6.17
CA SER A 179 1.99 -15.91 6.01
C SER A 179 1.51 -15.25 7.31
N TRP A 180 1.71 -15.91 8.45
CA TRP A 180 1.42 -15.31 9.76
C TRP A 180 2.28 -14.08 10.03
N TRP A 181 3.58 -14.14 9.73
CA TRP A 181 4.47 -13.00 9.89
C TRP A 181 4.13 -11.86 8.95
N ILE A 182 3.82 -12.16 7.69
CA ILE A 182 3.42 -11.16 6.70
C ILE A 182 2.14 -10.45 7.16
N LEU A 183 1.12 -11.19 7.63
CA LEU A 183 -0.08 -10.58 8.23
C LEU A 183 0.24 -9.66 9.41
N ALA A 184 1.08 -10.12 10.34
CA ALA A 184 1.47 -9.33 11.51
C ALA A 184 2.21 -8.04 11.11
N ILE A 185 3.13 -8.13 10.15
CA ILE A 185 3.87 -6.99 9.61
C ILE A 185 2.92 -6.00 8.93
N THR A 186 1.97 -6.48 8.12
CA THR A 186 0.97 -5.62 7.47
C THR A 186 0.12 -4.87 8.50
N ALA A 187 -0.34 -5.55 9.55
CA ALA A 187 -1.12 -4.93 10.62
C ALA A 187 -0.32 -3.87 11.38
N VAL A 188 0.93 -4.19 11.76
CA VAL A 188 1.82 -3.25 12.46
C VAL A 188 2.17 -2.06 11.57
N ALA A 189 2.41 -2.27 10.27
CA ALA A 189 2.67 -1.21 9.32
C ALA A 189 1.49 -0.23 9.23
N GLY A 190 0.26 -0.73 9.10
CA GLY A 190 -0.94 0.09 9.11
C GLY A 190 -1.07 0.95 10.37
N ALA A 191 -0.77 0.38 11.54
CA ALA A 191 -0.74 1.11 12.80
C ALA A 191 0.37 2.19 12.83
N ILE A 192 1.59 1.87 12.39
CA ILE A 192 2.71 2.82 12.33
C ILE A 192 2.38 3.99 11.39
N VAL A 193 1.83 3.72 10.20
CA VAL A 193 1.40 4.76 9.26
C VAL A 193 0.37 5.69 9.89
N SER A 194 -0.58 5.13 10.63
CA SER A 194 -1.60 5.90 11.34
C SER A 194 -1.00 6.79 12.44
N LEU A 195 -0.03 6.27 13.18
CA LEU A 195 0.70 7.02 14.21
C LEU A 195 1.54 8.15 13.59
N LEU A 196 2.22 7.90 12.47
CA LEU A 196 2.99 8.92 11.74
C LEU A 196 2.08 10.04 11.24
N ALA A 197 0.91 9.70 10.68
CA ALA A 197 -0.07 10.70 10.27
C ALA A 197 -0.60 11.51 11.45
N THR A 198 -0.89 10.86 12.58
CA THR A 198 -1.32 11.52 13.82
C THR A 198 -0.25 12.47 14.36
N TYR A 199 1.01 12.05 14.34
CA TYR A 199 2.15 12.89 14.71
C TYR A 199 2.24 14.13 13.81
N VAL A 200 2.14 13.95 12.49
CA VAL A 200 2.14 15.07 11.54
C VAL A 200 0.95 16.01 11.77
N LEU A 201 -0.24 15.47 12.09
CA LEU A 201 -1.42 16.27 12.41
C LEU A 201 -1.16 17.19 13.62
N GLY A 202 -0.62 16.64 14.71
CA GLY A 202 -0.27 17.42 15.90
C GLY A 202 0.72 18.54 15.59
N ARG A 203 1.77 18.24 14.80
CA ARG A 203 2.78 19.24 14.37
C ARG A 203 2.19 20.37 13.53
N VAL A 204 1.16 20.08 12.75
CA VAL A 204 0.47 21.10 11.94
C VAL A 204 -0.44 21.96 12.81
N GLN A 205 -1.16 21.35 13.76
CA GLN A 205 -2.02 22.07 14.71
C GLN A 205 -1.21 23.01 15.61
N GLU A 206 -0.03 22.60 16.09
CA GLU A 206 0.88 23.44 16.89
C GLU A 206 1.34 24.71 16.15
N ARG A 207 1.41 24.69 14.81
CA ARG A 207 1.83 25.84 13.99
C ARG A 207 0.69 26.78 13.61
N GLY A 208 -0.55 26.36 13.85
CA GLY A 208 -1.76 27.14 13.56
C GLY A 208 -2.20 28.07 14.69
N TYR A 209 -1.40 28.18 15.76
CA TYR A 209 -1.56 29.11 16.89
C TYR A 209 -0.34 30.04 16.98
#